data_AF-A0AAJ2CB00-F1
#
_entry.id   AF-A0AAJ2CB00-F1
#
_cell.length_a   1.000
_cell.length_b   1.000
_cell.length_c   1.000
_cell.angle_alpha   90.00
_cell.angle_beta   90.00
_cell.angle_gamma   90.00
#
_symmetry.space_group_name_H-M   'P 1'
#
loop_
_entity.id
_entity.type
_entity.pdbx_description
1 polymer ?
#
loop_
_entity_poly.entity_id
_entity_poly.type
_entity_poly.pdbx_seq_one_letter_code
_entity_poly.pdbx_strand_id
1 'polypeptide(L)'
;MMKNEYENLIFDGIASGLSLDIANLRLFPVVSVLPDNDADLFALLDIVPGSGLIFKTNNVPNFSETYWNLLEAQKPSMMNNLAITNYKKKQYWIEGPSATEVPIYTPSCSDVKNSIATGSSVDITIDSDNYPLPDVLFFPSYPSIVVNQTFLNFNRVANGQRFILRLHFDNTANIPLKPAGWFTSGAFNYAYHNKSAWVAGGDKVTWDALFGKNGILKYINSGLLVAMGITIELQVFGKYDENVVKALQNNPDLTVWPFYLNSEYLTQTVERCDDESVKITISTDQNEIFMLGMQVASVSGLMN
;
A
#
# COMPACT_ATOMS: atom_id res chain seq x y z
N MET A 1 -15.57 11.56 -8.22
CA MET A 1 -14.12 11.74 -8.42
C MET A 1 -13.84 11.32 -9.85
N MET A 2 -13.45 12.24 -10.73
CA MET A 2 -13.07 11.88 -12.10
C MET A 2 -11.87 10.93 -12.01
N LYS A 3 -12.00 9.75 -12.60
CA LYS A 3 -10.99 8.70 -12.56
C LYS A 3 -9.91 9.04 -13.59
N ASN A 4 -8.66 9.11 -13.17
CA ASN A 4 -7.53 9.18 -14.10
C ASN A 4 -7.36 7.81 -14.79
N GLU A 5 -7.59 7.75 -16.10
CA GLU A 5 -7.63 6.49 -16.84
C GLU A 5 -6.27 5.79 -16.89
N TYR A 6 -5.16 6.54 -16.94
CA TYR A 6 -3.82 5.97 -16.88
C TYR A 6 -3.44 5.43 -15.50
N GLU A 7 -3.91 6.05 -14.43
CA GLU A 7 -3.73 5.49 -13.08
C GLU A 7 -4.41 4.13 -12.99
N ASN A 8 -5.65 4.02 -13.48
CA ASN A 8 -6.34 2.73 -13.52
C ASN A 8 -5.59 1.72 -14.38
N LEU A 9 -5.14 2.10 -15.58
CA LEU A 9 -4.34 1.23 -16.44
C LEU A 9 -3.12 0.66 -15.70
N ILE A 10 -2.40 1.50 -14.97
CA ILE A 10 -1.20 1.08 -14.24
C ILE A 10 -1.56 0.19 -13.05
N PHE A 11 -2.55 0.59 -12.25
CA PHE A 11 -2.98 -0.22 -11.11
C PHE A 11 -3.56 -1.57 -11.55
N ASP A 12 -4.33 -1.60 -12.63
CA ASP A 12 -4.90 -2.81 -13.23
C ASP A 12 -3.77 -3.71 -13.77
N GLY A 13 -2.76 -3.12 -14.43
CA GLY A 13 -1.58 -3.82 -14.90
C GLY A 13 -0.76 -4.43 -13.76
N ILE A 14 -0.50 -3.67 -12.69
CA ILE A 14 0.19 -4.15 -11.49
C ILE A 14 -0.59 -5.28 -10.81
N ALA A 15 -1.89 -5.06 -10.56
CA ALA A 15 -2.74 -6.05 -9.93
C ALA A 15 -2.81 -7.34 -10.75
N SER A 16 -2.99 -7.24 -12.08
CA SER A 16 -3.03 -8.39 -12.98
C SER A 16 -1.69 -9.13 -13.02
N GLY A 17 -0.57 -8.41 -13.15
CA GLY A 17 0.77 -9.01 -13.19
C GLY A 17 1.13 -9.73 -11.90
N LEU A 18 0.66 -9.24 -10.76
CA LEU A 18 0.85 -9.87 -9.45
C LEU A 18 -0.27 -10.87 -9.08
N SER A 19 -1.24 -11.11 -9.97
CA SER A 19 -2.40 -11.97 -9.71
C SER A 19 -3.19 -11.57 -8.44
N LEU A 20 -3.40 -10.27 -8.24
CA LEU A 20 -4.10 -9.68 -7.11
C LEU A 20 -5.45 -9.10 -7.54
N ASP A 21 -6.41 -9.07 -6.60
CA ASP A 21 -7.63 -8.30 -6.76
C ASP A 21 -7.35 -6.82 -6.41
N ILE A 22 -7.50 -5.94 -7.41
CA ILE A 22 -7.30 -4.50 -7.24
C ILE A 22 -8.20 -3.89 -6.16
N ALA A 23 -9.41 -4.44 -5.93
CA ALA A 23 -10.31 -3.95 -4.89
C ALA A 23 -9.70 -4.11 -3.49
N ASN A 24 -8.84 -5.12 -3.33
CA ASN A 24 -8.18 -5.49 -2.08
C ASN A 24 -6.77 -4.89 -1.98
N LEU A 25 -6.25 -4.22 -3.00
CA LEU A 25 -4.90 -3.68 -3.00
C LEU A 25 -4.83 -2.25 -2.45
N ARG A 26 -3.84 -1.98 -1.60
CA ARG A 26 -3.44 -0.64 -1.14
C ARG A 26 -1.93 -0.49 -1.28
N LEU A 27 -1.44 0.18 -2.32
CA LEU A 27 -0.01 0.43 -2.51
C LEU A 27 0.49 1.50 -1.54
N PHE A 28 1.70 1.32 -1.02
CA PHE A 28 2.36 2.40 -0.30
C PHE A 28 2.70 3.53 -1.28
N PRO A 29 2.41 4.80 -0.94
CA PRO A 29 2.79 5.91 -1.80
C PRO A 29 4.32 5.98 -1.88
N VAL A 30 4.99 5.98 -0.73
CA VAL A 30 6.45 5.84 -0.65
C VAL A 30 6.77 4.40 -0.28
N VAL A 31 7.40 3.69 -1.21
CA VAL A 31 7.80 2.30 -0.99
C VAL A 31 8.89 2.30 0.05
N SER A 32 8.58 1.71 1.20
CA SER A 32 9.49 1.65 2.35
C SER A 32 10.21 0.31 2.38
N VAL A 33 11.44 0.32 2.88
CA VAL A 33 12.19 -0.89 3.18
C VAL A 33 11.53 -1.59 4.38
N LEU A 34 11.59 -2.92 4.39
CA LEU A 34 11.14 -3.74 5.52
C LEU A 34 11.87 -3.28 6.80
N PRO A 35 11.14 -2.97 7.90
CA PRO A 35 11.77 -2.57 9.14
C PRO A 35 12.70 -3.63 9.72
N ASP A 36 13.71 -3.19 10.48
CA ASP A 36 14.69 -4.08 11.12
C ASP A 36 14.12 -4.90 12.28
N ASN A 37 12.94 -4.52 12.81
CA ASN A 37 12.32 -5.17 13.95
C ASN A 37 10.82 -5.38 13.77
N ASP A 38 10.30 -6.37 14.48
CA ASP A 38 8.90 -6.77 14.42
C ASP A 38 7.95 -5.69 14.97
N ALA A 39 8.38 -4.84 15.90
CA ALA A 39 7.49 -3.84 16.49
C ALA A 39 7.11 -2.75 15.48
N ASP A 40 8.07 -2.26 14.69
CA ASP A 40 7.82 -1.30 13.62
C ASP A 40 6.96 -1.91 12.52
N LEU A 41 7.21 -3.16 12.15
CA LEU A 41 6.38 -3.89 11.20
C LEU A 41 4.95 -4.02 11.75
N PHE A 42 4.77 -4.51 12.97
CA PHE A 42 3.44 -4.74 13.55
C PHE A 42 2.65 -3.45 13.74
N ALA A 43 3.31 -2.33 14.08
CA ALA A 43 2.66 -1.03 14.14
C ALA A 43 2.07 -0.62 12.77
N LEU A 44 2.78 -0.91 11.67
CA LEU A 44 2.28 -0.68 10.32
C LEU A 44 1.11 -1.61 9.98
N LEU A 45 1.21 -2.88 10.36
CA LEU A 45 0.18 -3.90 10.13
C LEU A 45 -1.12 -3.59 10.89
N ASP A 46 -1.03 -2.91 12.03
CA ASP A 46 -2.18 -2.55 12.88
C ASP A 46 -3.02 -1.39 12.34
N ILE A 47 -2.56 -0.66 11.33
CA ILE A 47 -3.31 0.48 10.79
C ILE A 47 -4.63 0.03 10.15
N VAL A 48 -5.74 0.70 10.46
CA VAL A 48 -7.02 0.49 9.76
C VAL A 48 -6.93 1.06 8.35
N PRO A 49 -7.02 0.23 7.29
CA PRO A 49 -6.88 0.72 5.93
C PRO A 49 -8.09 1.55 5.47
N GLY A 50 -7.80 2.65 4.79
CA GLY A 50 -8.81 3.47 4.13
C GLY A 50 -9.38 2.86 2.84
N SER A 51 -10.35 3.57 2.26
CA SER A 51 -10.79 3.33 0.88
C SER A 51 -9.84 3.95 -0.13
N GLY A 52 -9.69 3.33 -1.31
CA GLY A 52 -8.85 3.81 -2.41
C GLY A 52 -7.74 2.81 -2.72
N LEU A 53 -6.77 3.19 -3.55
CA LEU A 53 -5.65 2.33 -3.94
C LEU A 53 -4.34 2.67 -3.23
N ILE A 54 -4.28 3.79 -2.52
CA ILE A 54 -3.11 4.23 -1.77
C ILE A 54 -3.31 3.95 -0.29
N PHE A 55 -2.31 3.32 0.33
CA PHE A 55 -2.24 3.08 1.76
C PHE A 55 -1.90 4.38 2.49
N LYS A 56 -2.71 4.74 3.49
CA LYS A 56 -2.52 5.96 4.27
C LYS A 56 -2.01 5.60 5.66
N THR A 57 -0.94 6.25 6.08
CA THR A 57 -0.31 6.05 7.39
C THR A 57 -0.54 7.22 8.36
N ASN A 58 -0.95 8.39 7.86
CA ASN A 58 -1.12 9.58 8.67
C ASN A 58 -2.58 9.77 9.12
N ASN A 59 -2.79 10.09 10.41
CA ASN A 59 -4.10 10.36 11.00
C ASN A 59 -5.13 9.24 10.78
N VAL A 60 -4.68 8.00 10.85
CA VAL A 60 -5.50 6.79 10.71
C VAL A 60 -5.56 6.06 12.05
N PRO A 61 -6.72 5.46 12.41
CA PRO A 61 -6.84 4.73 13.65
C PRO A 61 -6.12 3.38 13.56
N ASN A 62 -5.70 2.87 14.73
CA ASN A 62 -5.18 1.52 14.88
C ASN A 62 -6.33 0.51 15.06
N PHE A 63 -6.17 -0.67 14.49
CA PHE A 63 -7.16 -1.73 14.53
C PHE A 63 -7.29 -2.30 15.94
N SER A 64 -6.17 -2.52 16.65
CA SER A 64 -6.19 -2.97 18.04
C SER A 64 -6.95 -2.01 18.97
N GLU A 65 -6.67 -0.71 18.90
CA GLU A 65 -7.38 0.31 19.68
C GLU A 65 -8.87 0.38 19.29
N THR A 66 -9.16 0.34 17.99
CA THR A 66 -10.54 0.31 17.51
C THR A 66 -11.28 -0.94 17.99
N TYR A 67 -10.59 -2.09 18.04
CA TYR A 67 -11.13 -3.33 18.56
C TYR A 67 -11.38 -3.28 20.07
N TRP A 68 -10.48 -2.66 20.84
CA TRP A 68 -10.70 -2.41 22.26
C TRP A 68 -11.95 -1.54 22.50
N ASN A 69 -12.07 -0.43 21.78
CA ASN A 69 -13.22 0.46 21.86
C ASN A 69 -14.53 -0.27 21.51
N LEU A 70 -14.50 -1.17 20.53
CA LEU A 70 -15.61 -2.08 20.22
C LEU A 70 -15.96 -2.94 21.43
N LEU A 71 -14.98 -3.62 22.04
CA LEU A 71 -15.22 -4.52 23.17
C LEU A 71 -15.82 -3.78 24.37
N GLU A 72 -15.34 -2.57 24.67
CA GLU A 72 -15.89 -1.75 25.75
C GLU A 72 -17.31 -1.24 25.47
N ALA A 73 -17.67 -1.07 24.20
CA ALA A 73 -18.99 -0.63 23.77
C ALA A 73 -20.07 -1.72 23.79
N GLN A 74 -19.71 -2.99 24.03
CA GLN A 74 -20.69 -4.07 24.14
C GLN A 74 -21.19 -4.28 25.56
N LYS A 75 -22.41 -4.83 25.65
CA LYS A 75 -22.95 -5.41 26.88
C LYS A 75 -22.13 -6.65 27.25
N PRO A 76 -21.85 -6.88 28.54
CA PRO A 76 -21.12 -8.07 28.98
C PRO A 76 -21.75 -9.37 28.48
N SER A 77 -20.92 -10.27 27.97
CA SER A 77 -21.31 -11.62 27.53
C SER A 77 -20.12 -12.56 27.67
N MET A 78 -20.33 -13.87 27.62
CA MET A 78 -19.22 -14.83 27.67
C MET A 78 -18.18 -14.56 26.58
N MET A 79 -18.63 -14.27 25.35
CA MET A 79 -17.76 -13.99 24.21
C MET A 79 -16.98 -12.68 24.38
N ASN A 80 -17.65 -11.61 24.82
CA ASN A 80 -17.02 -10.32 25.08
C ASN A 80 -16.00 -10.40 26.23
N ASN A 81 -16.34 -11.09 27.33
CA ASN A 81 -15.44 -11.27 28.47
C ASN A 81 -14.19 -12.06 28.08
N LEU A 82 -14.33 -13.09 27.25
CA LEU A 82 -13.18 -13.85 26.72
C LEU A 82 -12.28 -12.96 25.86
N ALA A 83 -12.87 -12.16 24.97
CA ALA A 83 -12.13 -11.25 24.11
C ALA A 83 -11.38 -10.16 24.89
N ILE A 84 -12.03 -9.53 25.88
CA ILE A 84 -11.39 -8.57 26.80
C ILE A 84 -10.22 -9.24 27.55
N THR A 85 -10.42 -10.47 28.02
CA THR A 85 -9.37 -11.23 28.71
C THR A 85 -8.17 -11.49 27.80
N ASN A 86 -8.43 -11.92 26.56
CA ASN A 86 -7.41 -12.18 25.57
C ASN A 86 -6.65 -10.91 25.17
N TYR A 87 -7.36 -9.82 24.92
CA TYR A 87 -6.78 -8.52 24.58
C TYR A 87 -5.77 -8.08 25.65
N LYS A 88 -6.07 -8.24 26.94
CA LYS A 88 -5.21 -7.80 28.05
C LYS A 88 -3.99 -8.69 28.34
N LYS A 89 -3.82 -9.82 27.63
CA LYS A 89 -2.68 -10.72 27.89
C LYS A 89 -1.39 -10.14 27.32
N LYS A 90 -0.46 -9.75 28.21
CA LYS A 90 0.85 -9.18 27.86
C LYS A 90 1.65 -9.97 26.82
N GLN A 91 1.52 -11.30 26.78
CA GLN A 91 2.22 -12.14 25.81
C GLN A 91 1.84 -11.90 24.34
N TYR A 92 0.75 -11.16 24.08
CA TYR A 92 0.31 -10.79 22.73
C TYR A 92 0.68 -9.35 22.34
N TRP A 93 1.54 -8.73 23.14
CA TRP A 93 2.05 -7.38 22.95
C TRP A 93 3.57 -7.41 23.00
N ILE A 94 4.20 -6.56 22.21
CA ILE A 94 5.63 -6.27 22.28
C ILE A 94 5.84 -4.79 22.54
N GLU A 95 6.97 -4.46 23.15
CA GLU A 95 7.37 -3.07 23.32
C GLU A 95 7.76 -2.50 21.96
N GLY A 96 7.04 -1.47 21.53
CA GLY A 96 7.30 -0.74 20.30
C GLY A 96 7.99 0.60 20.53
N PRO A 97 8.05 1.42 19.47
CA PRO A 97 8.69 2.73 19.54
C PRO A 97 8.13 3.57 20.67
N SER A 98 9.02 4.23 21.41
CA SER A 98 8.67 5.10 22.54
C SER A 98 7.95 4.40 23.70
N ALA A 99 8.25 3.12 23.94
CA ALA A 99 7.68 2.30 25.02
C ALA A 99 6.15 2.15 24.96
N THR A 100 5.59 2.18 23.75
CA THR A 100 4.18 1.88 23.50
C THR A 100 3.99 0.38 23.28
N GLU A 101 2.92 -0.22 23.82
CA GLU A 101 2.62 -1.63 23.56
C GLU A 101 2.03 -1.79 22.15
N VAL A 102 2.67 -2.59 21.31
CA VAL A 102 2.24 -2.90 19.94
C VAL A 102 1.70 -4.33 19.90
N PRO A 103 0.51 -4.57 19.30
CA PRO A 103 -0.08 -5.90 19.20
C PRO A 103 0.76 -6.81 18.29
N ILE A 104 0.92 -8.07 18.66
CA ILE A 104 1.64 -9.05 17.83
C ILE A 104 0.78 -9.45 16.62
N TYR A 105 1.42 -9.49 15.46
CA TYR A 105 0.89 -10.03 14.21
C TYR A 105 1.79 -11.13 13.66
N THR A 106 1.30 -11.83 12.65
CA THR A 106 2.11 -12.57 11.68
C THR A 106 1.87 -11.95 10.31
N PRO A 107 2.87 -11.87 9.42
CA PRO A 107 4.25 -12.39 9.55
C PRO A 107 5.18 -11.52 10.42
N SER A 108 6.22 -12.12 11.02
CA SER A 108 7.40 -11.40 11.55
C SER A 108 8.33 -10.92 10.42
N CYS A 109 9.28 -10.03 10.71
CA CYS A 109 10.32 -9.63 9.74
C CYS A 109 11.12 -10.83 9.23
N SER A 110 11.39 -11.83 10.09
CA SER A 110 12.02 -13.08 9.68
C SER A 110 11.15 -13.92 8.74
N ASP A 111 9.84 -14.00 9.00
CA ASP A 111 8.90 -14.68 8.10
C ASP A 111 8.82 -13.99 6.74
N VAL A 112 8.88 -12.66 6.71
CA VAL A 112 8.94 -11.88 5.46
C VAL A 112 10.20 -12.22 4.67
N LYS A 113 11.38 -12.19 5.33
CA LYS A 113 12.68 -12.55 4.72
C LYS A 113 12.67 -13.96 4.14
N ASN A 114 12.11 -14.92 4.88
CA ASN A 114 11.99 -16.31 4.41
C ASN A 114 11.03 -16.43 3.22
N SER A 115 9.90 -15.73 3.25
CA SER A 115 8.88 -15.80 2.20
C SER A 115 9.40 -15.23 0.88
N ILE A 116 10.07 -14.07 0.92
CA ILE A 116 10.58 -13.41 -0.29
C ILE A 116 11.74 -14.16 -0.93
N ALA A 117 12.57 -14.85 -0.14
CA ALA A 117 13.68 -15.67 -0.65
C ALA A 117 13.22 -16.82 -1.57
N THR A 118 11.97 -17.27 -1.40
CA THR A 118 11.31 -18.25 -2.28
C THR A 118 10.25 -17.64 -3.20
N GLY A 119 10.19 -16.31 -3.25
CA GLY A 119 9.22 -15.55 -4.02
C GLY A 119 9.39 -15.74 -5.53
N SER A 120 8.36 -15.40 -6.29
CA SER A 120 8.39 -15.51 -7.76
C SER A 120 8.88 -14.23 -8.41
N SER A 121 9.67 -14.36 -9.47
CA SER A 121 9.98 -13.24 -10.35
C SER A 121 8.74 -12.88 -11.18
N VAL A 122 8.54 -11.59 -11.41
CA VAL A 122 7.38 -11.07 -12.14
C VAL A 122 7.82 -9.95 -13.07
N ASP A 123 7.42 -10.06 -14.34
CA ASP A 123 7.51 -9.01 -15.33
C ASP A 123 6.12 -8.45 -15.65
N ILE A 124 5.98 -7.14 -15.63
CA ILE A 124 4.74 -6.44 -15.96
C ILE A 124 5.05 -5.42 -17.03
N THR A 125 4.30 -5.44 -18.13
CA THR A 125 4.38 -4.42 -19.18
C THR A 125 3.03 -3.75 -19.33
N ILE A 126 3.03 -2.43 -19.21
CA ILE A 126 1.89 -1.57 -19.39
C ILE A 126 2.19 -0.64 -20.57
N ASP A 127 1.32 -0.66 -21.57
CA ASP A 127 1.46 0.13 -22.80
C ASP A 127 0.21 0.97 -23.01
N SER A 128 0.41 2.28 -23.17
CA SER A 128 -0.69 3.23 -23.29
C SER A 128 -1.21 3.43 -24.72
N ASP A 129 -0.66 2.73 -25.73
CA ASP A 129 -0.98 2.91 -27.16
C ASP A 129 -2.48 2.90 -27.49
N ASN A 130 -3.24 2.05 -26.79
CA ASN A 130 -4.68 1.86 -26.99
C ASN A 130 -5.54 2.49 -25.89
N TYR A 131 -4.95 3.28 -24.99
CA TYR A 131 -5.69 3.94 -23.92
C TYR A 131 -6.08 5.36 -24.32
N PRO A 132 -7.36 5.75 -24.15
CA PRO A 132 -7.80 7.10 -24.43
C PRO A 132 -7.01 8.11 -23.59
N LEU A 133 -6.83 9.29 -24.18
CA LEU A 133 -6.28 10.44 -23.47
C LEU A 133 -7.29 10.86 -22.40
N PRO A 134 -6.86 11.10 -21.14
CA PRO A 134 -7.78 11.52 -20.10
C PRO A 134 -8.43 12.87 -20.43
N ASP A 135 -9.74 12.97 -20.27
CA ASP A 135 -10.56 14.17 -20.56
C ASP A 135 -10.15 15.42 -19.74
N VAL A 136 -9.50 15.22 -18.60
CA VAL A 136 -9.03 16.29 -17.70
C VAL A 136 -7.57 16.04 -17.32
N LEU A 137 -6.72 16.99 -17.69
CA LEU A 137 -5.31 17.05 -17.30
C LEU A 137 -5.21 17.54 -15.86
N PHE A 138 -5.04 16.62 -14.91
CA PHE A 138 -4.82 16.97 -13.50
C PHE A 138 -3.34 17.24 -13.22
N PHE A 139 -2.79 18.37 -13.64
CA PHE A 139 -1.41 18.71 -13.27
C PHE A 139 -1.20 18.62 -11.73
N PRO A 140 -0.29 17.79 -11.20
CA PRO A 140 0.60 16.82 -11.88
C PRO A 140 -0.07 15.43 -12.07
N SER A 141 -0.44 15.07 -13.31
CA SER A 141 -1.11 13.80 -13.63
C SER A 141 -0.38 13.07 -14.75
N TYR A 142 0.21 11.97 -14.33
CA TYR A 142 0.56 10.73 -15.01
C TYR A 142 1.21 10.67 -16.41
N PRO A 143 2.39 10.00 -16.56
CA PRO A 143 3.27 9.58 -15.48
C PRO A 143 3.82 10.79 -14.74
N SER A 144 3.37 10.94 -13.50
CA SER A 144 3.93 11.82 -12.50
C SER A 144 5.21 11.09 -12.12
N ILE A 145 6.17 11.11 -13.04
CA ILE A 145 7.50 11.35 -12.58
C ILE A 145 7.33 12.65 -11.82
N VAL A 146 7.41 12.62 -10.49
CA VAL A 146 7.46 13.86 -9.73
C VAL A 146 8.85 14.41 -9.98
N VAL A 147 9.00 14.89 -11.19
CA VAL A 147 10.01 15.85 -11.50
C VAL A 147 9.44 17.16 -11.01
N ASN A 148 10.16 17.74 -10.05
CA ASN A 148 10.05 19.10 -9.56
C ASN A 148 9.67 20.11 -10.68
N GLN A 149 9.15 21.31 -10.34
CA GLN A 149 8.78 22.34 -11.32
C GLN A 149 9.84 22.60 -12.42
N THR A 150 11.10 22.29 -12.16
CA THR A 150 12.22 22.28 -13.11
C THR A 150 11.98 21.52 -14.43
N PHE A 151 10.98 20.64 -14.54
CA PHE A 151 10.79 19.77 -15.71
C PHE A 151 9.48 19.99 -16.47
N LEU A 152 8.89 21.19 -16.37
CA LEU A 152 7.73 21.58 -17.19
C LEU A 152 7.91 21.27 -18.68
N ASN A 153 9.14 21.37 -19.21
CA ASN A 153 9.44 21.05 -20.61
C ASN A 153 9.30 19.55 -20.93
N PHE A 154 9.77 18.66 -20.06
CA PHE A 154 9.58 17.22 -20.23
C PHE A 154 8.09 16.87 -20.16
N ASN A 155 7.41 17.33 -19.10
CA ASN A 155 5.99 17.04 -18.87
C ASN A 155 5.11 17.58 -20.00
N ARG A 156 5.45 18.76 -20.57
CA ARG A 156 4.74 19.31 -21.73
C ARG A 156 4.83 18.43 -22.97
N VAL A 157 6.01 17.85 -23.23
CA VAL A 157 6.19 16.95 -24.39
C VAL A 157 5.54 15.60 -24.13
N ALA A 158 5.71 15.04 -22.93
CA ALA A 158 5.13 13.77 -22.51
C ALA A 158 3.59 13.79 -22.53
N ASN A 159 2.99 14.96 -22.37
CA ASN A 159 1.54 15.11 -22.30
C ASN A 159 0.85 14.55 -23.55
N GLY A 160 0.01 13.54 -23.30
CA GLY A 160 -0.75 12.83 -24.32
C GLY A 160 0.08 12.01 -25.30
N GLN A 161 1.34 11.73 -24.96
CA GLN A 161 2.15 10.78 -25.69
C GLN A 161 1.92 9.38 -25.17
N ARG A 162 2.21 8.40 -26.03
CA ARG A 162 2.32 7.01 -25.61
C ARG A 162 3.42 6.89 -24.56
N PHE A 163 3.24 6.00 -23.60
CA PHE A 163 4.30 5.51 -22.74
C PHE A 163 4.25 3.99 -22.66
N ILE A 164 5.41 3.39 -22.37
CA ILE A 164 5.53 2.00 -21.96
C ILE A 164 6.20 1.99 -20.59
N LEU A 165 5.51 1.39 -19.62
CA LEU A 165 6.03 1.13 -18.28
C LEU A 165 6.29 -0.37 -18.15
N ARG A 166 7.55 -0.74 -17.92
CA ARG A 166 7.96 -2.10 -17.59
C ARG A 166 8.39 -2.15 -16.14
N LEU A 167 7.86 -3.12 -15.40
CA LEU A 167 8.23 -3.43 -14.04
C LEU A 167 8.81 -4.83 -14.04
N HIS A 168 9.97 -4.98 -13.42
CA HIS A 168 10.56 -6.26 -13.11
C HIS A 168 10.75 -6.35 -11.59
N PHE A 169 10.43 -7.52 -11.06
CA PHE A 169 10.72 -7.89 -9.68
C PHE A 169 11.51 -9.20 -9.70
N ASP A 170 12.71 -9.22 -9.13
CA ASP A 170 13.50 -10.46 -8.97
C ASP A 170 12.71 -11.48 -8.14
N ASN A 171 12.11 -11.02 -7.04
CA ASN A 171 11.21 -11.82 -6.21
C ASN A 171 10.05 -10.97 -5.69
N THR A 172 8.88 -11.60 -5.60
CA THR A 172 7.68 -11.04 -4.96
C THR A 172 7.06 -12.05 -4.01
N ALA A 173 6.45 -11.56 -2.94
CA ALA A 173 5.66 -12.37 -2.02
C ALA A 173 4.43 -11.60 -1.54
N ASN A 174 3.28 -12.27 -1.53
CA ASN A 174 2.06 -11.81 -0.88
C ASN A 174 1.82 -12.69 0.35
N ILE A 175 2.03 -12.11 1.54
CA ILE A 175 2.12 -12.85 2.79
C ILE A 175 0.86 -12.60 3.61
N PRO A 176 0.05 -13.64 3.94
CA PRO A 176 -1.16 -13.47 4.71
C PRO A 176 -0.89 -12.90 6.11
N LEU A 177 -1.72 -11.93 6.50
CA LEU A 177 -1.68 -11.32 7.82
C LEU A 177 -2.59 -12.08 8.79
N LYS A 178 -2.12 -12.33 10.02
CA LYS A 178 -3.00 -12.77 11.12
C LYS A 178 -2.65 -12.05 12.42
N PRO A 179 -3.62 -11.44 13.12
CA PRO A 179 -3.40 -10.99 14.48
C PRO A 179 -3.14 -12.20 15.38
N ALA A 180 -2.31 -12.02 16.41
CA ALA A 180 -2.08 -13.03 17.43
C ALA A 180 -3.33 -13.21 18.33
N GLY A 181 -3.16 -13.89 19.47
CA GLY A 181 -4.29 -14.26 20.33
C GLY A 181 -4.98 -13.10 21.05
N TRP A 182 -4.57 -11.84 20.86
CA TRP A 182 -5.27 -10.66 21.38
C TRP A 182 -6.61 -10.42 20.65
N PHE A 183 -6.70 -10.81 19.37
CA PHE A 183 -7.90 -10.65 18.56
C PHE A 183 -8.78 -11.90 18.62
N THR A 184 -10.06 -11.71 18.94
CA THR A 184 -11.05 -12.80 18.95
C THR A 184 -12.10 -12.54 17.85
N SER A 185 -11.98 -13.25 16.73
CA SER A 185 -12.88 -13.11 15.56
C SER A 185 -14.35 -13.37 15.90
N GLY A 186 -14.63 -14.31 16.80
CA GLY A 186 -16.00 -14.58 17.26
C GLY A 186 -16.66 -13.40 17.97
N ALA A 187 -15.90 -12.65 18.78
CA ALA A 187 -16.42 -11.45 19.44
C ALA A 187 -16.64 -10.31 18.42
N PHE A 188 -15.72 -10.17 17.47
CA PHE A 188 -15.83 -9.20 16.39
C PHE A 188 -17.08 -9.46 15.51
N ASN A 189 -17.28 -10.72 15.10
CA ASN A 189 -18.43 -11.14 14.32
C ASN A 189 -19.74 -10.97 15.11
N TYR A 190 -19.75 -11.37 16.38
CA TYR A 190 -20.90 -11.15 17.26
C TYR A 190 -21.25 -9.65 17.37
N ALA A 191 -20.26 -8.77 17.49
CA ALA A 191 -20.46 -7.33 17.55
C ALA A 191 -21.02 -6.76 16.25
N TYR A 192 -20.55 -7.24 15.10
CA TYR A 192 -21.02 -6.83 13.79
C TYR A 192 -22.50 -7.17 13.57
N HIS A 193 -22.92 -8.40 13.88
CA HIS A 193 -24.30 -8.85 13.63
C HIS A 193 -25.33 -8.40 14.66
N ASN A 194 -24.92 -8.10 15.90
CA ASN A 194 -25.86 -7.89 17.00
C ASN A 194 -25.85 -6.44 17.48
N LYS A 195 -26.51 -5.52 16.75
CA LYS A 195 -26.66 -4.11 17.19
C LYS A 195 -27.26 -3.96 18.59
N SER A 196 -28.15 -4.87 19.00
CA SER A 196 -28.75 -4.89 20.34
C SER A 196 -27.77 -5.24 21.47
N ALA A 197 -26.62 -5.83 21.14
CA ALA A 197 -25.54 -6.13 22.08
C ALA A 197 -24.71 -4.89 22.43
N TRP A 198 -24.94 -3.75 21.81
CA TRP A 198 -24.23 -2.50 22.08
C TRP A 198 -24.89 -1.75 23.25
N VAL A 199 -24.06 -1.08 24.04
CA VAL A 199 -24.52 -0.18 25.11
C VAL A 199 -25.08 1.09 24.44
N ALA A 200 -26.28 1.51 24.83
CA ALA A 200 -26.91 2.71 24.31
C ALA A 200 -26.54 3.93 25.18
N GLY A 201 -26.11 5.02 24.54
CA GLY A 201 -25.74 6.27 25.21
C GLY A 201 -24.38 6.24 25.91
N GLY A 202 -23.89 7.43 26.30
CA GLY A 202 -22.56 7.63 26.90
C GLY A 202 -21.47 7.94 25.87
N ASP A 203 -20.23 8.07 26.35
CA ASP A 203 -19.05 8.45 25.55
C ASP A 203 -18.43 7.27 24.77
N LYS A 204 -19.15 6.15 24.65
CA LYS A 204 -18.66 4.93 23.98
C LYS A 204 -18.87 4.99 22.48
N VAL A 205 -18.01 4.31 21.73
CA VAL A 205 -18.17 4.20 20.28
C VAL A 205 -19.46 3.46 19.93
N THR A 206 -20.13 3.87 18.85
CA THR A 206 -21.38 3.26 18.40
C THR A 206 -21.15 2.26 17.28
N TRP A 207 -22.10 1.34 17.09
CA TRP A 207 -22.06 0.40 15.95
C TRP A 207 -21.95 1.15 14.62
N ASP A 208 -22.73 2.21 14.42
CA ASP A 208 -22.72 2.96 13.15
C ASP A 208 -21.40 3.71 12.93
N ALA A 209 -20.72 4.15 13.99
CA ALA A 209 -19.40 4.77 13.91
C ALA A 209 -18.30 3.77 13.50
N LEU A 210 -18.44 2.48 13.85
CA LEU A 210 -17.48 1.45 13.42
C LEU A 210 -17.86 0.81 12.09
N PHE A 211 -19.10 0.33 11.96
CA PHE A 211 -19.55 -0.56 10.89
C PHE A 211 -20.60 0.05 9.96
N GLY A 212 -21.10 1.24 10.28
CA GLY A 212 -22.08 1.93 9.44
C GLY A 212 -21.52 2.30 8.07
N LYS A 213 -22.36 2.87 7.21
CA LYS A 213 -21.98 3.32 5.86
C LYS A 213 -20.73 4.21 5.83
N ASN A 214 -20.57 5.03 6.86
CA ASN A 214 -19.42 5.93 7.04
C ASN A 214 -18.53 5.50 8.22
N GLY A 215 -18.68 4.26 8.69
CA GLY A 215 -17.90 3.74 9.79
C GLY A 215 -16.43 3.59 9.43
N ILE A 216 -15.58 3.56 10.46
CA ILE A 216 -14.12 3.49 10.29
C ILE A 216 -13.64 2.11 9.87
N LEU A 217 -14.30 1.03 10.30
CA LEU A 217 -13.94 -0.36 10.01
C LEU A 217 -14.61 -0.87 8.73
N LYS A 218 -14.24 -0.27 7.59
CA LYS A 218 -14.65 -0.76 6.26
C LYS A 218 -13.80 -1.93 5.79
N TYR A 219 -12.51 -1.87 6.12
CA TYR A 219 -11.49 -2.81 5.71
C TYR A 219 -10.58 -3.12 6.89
N ILE A 220 -9.94 -4.29 6.84
CA ILE A 220 -8.80 -4.65 7.70
C ILE A 220 -7.66 -5.15 6.82
N ASN A 221 -6.42 -4.98 7.25
CA ASN A 221 -5.29 -5.58 6.56
C ASN A 221 -5.41 -7.11 6.60
N SER A 222 -5.14 -7.76 5.48
CA SER A 222 -5.25 -9.21 5.29
C SER A 222 -3.99 -9.84 4.70
N GLY A 223 -3.07 -9.03 4.18
CA GLY A 223 -1.77 -9.49 3.72
C GLY A 223 -0.81 -8.34 3.46
N LEU A 224 0.47 -8.69 3.36
CA LEU A 224 1.57 -7.78 3.05
C LEU A 224 2.18 -8.17 1.70
N LEU A 225 2.27 -7.22 0.78
CA LEU A 225 2.92 -7.38 -0.50
C LEU A 225 4.34 -6.81 -0.43
N VAL A 226 5.33 -7.67 -0.65
CA VAL A 226 6.76 -7.30 -0.67
C VAL A 226 7.42 -7.71 -1.99
N ALA A 227 8.49 -7.00 -2.33
CA ALA A 227 9.34 -7.31 -3.47
C ALA A 227 10.83 -7.06 -3.16
N MET A 228 11.70 -7.67 -3.96
CA MET A 228 13.14 -7.48 -3.96
C MET A 228 13.61 -7.35 -5.41
N GLY A 229 14.70 -6.60 -5.64
CA GLY A 229 15.26 -6.40 -6.97
C GLY A 229 14.26 -5.76 -7.93
N ILE A 230 13.79 -4.55 -7.59
CA ILE A 230 12.83 -3.82 -8.39
C ILE A 230 13.56 -3.11 -9.52
N THR A 231 13.16 -3.33 -10.77
CA THR A 231 13.52 -2.48 -11.91
C THR A 231 12.27 -1.86 -12.52
N ILE A 232 12.29 -0.55 -12.65
CA ILE A 232 11.25 0.25 -13.29
C ILE A 232 11.85 0.87 -14.54
N GLU A 233 11.30 0.53 -15.71
CA GLU A 233 11.65 1.17 -16.98
C GLU A 233 10.43 1.92 -17.51
N LEU A 234 10.56 3.24 -17.64
CA LEU A 234 9.56 4.10 -18.25
C LEU A 234 10.11 4.66 -19.55
N GLN A 235 9.52 4.27 -20.67
CA GLN A 235 9.76 4.88 -21.97
C GLN A 235 8.59 5.82 -22.29
N VAL A 236 8.90 7.08 -22.55
CA VAL A 236 7.91 8.09 -22.96
C VAL A 236 8.23 8.53 -24.38
N PHE A 237 7.27 8.33 -25.28
CA PHE A 237 7.41 8.68 -26.69
C PHE A 237 7.30 10.20 -26.87
N GLY A 238 7.99 10.74 -27.85
CA GLY A 238 8.03 12.18 -28.10
C GLY A 238 9.38 12.62 -28.62
N LYS A 239 9.52 13.91 -28.92
CA LYS A 239 10.79 14.50 -29.36
C LYS A 239 11.34 15.39 -28.27
N TYR A 240 12.37 14.91 -27.58
CA TYR A 240 13.01 15.63 -26.49
C TYR A 240 14.33 16.24 -26.93
N ASP A 241 14.54 17.52 -26.59
CA ASP A 241 15.83 18.16 -26.83
C ASP A 241 16.90 17.66 -25.82
N GLU A 242 18.17 17.84 -26.17
CA GLU A 242 19.28 17.40 -25.32
C GLU A 242 19.31 18.08 -23.95
N ASN A 243 18.80 19.30 -23.82
CA ASN A 243 18.81 20.02 -22.55
C ASN A 243 17.82 19.39 -21.57
N VAL A 244 16.65 18.96 -22.05
CA VAL A 244 15.69 18.19 -21.26
C VAL A 244 16.30 16.87 -20.80
N VAL A 245 16.96 16.13 -21.69
CA VAL A 245 17.60 14.85 -21.35
C VAL A 245 18.71 15.04 -20.32
N LYS A 246 19.60 16.02 -20.52
CA LYS A 246 20.67 16.35 -19.56
C LYS A 246 20.11 16.80 -18.21
N ALA A 247 19.02 17.56 -18.20
CA ALA A 247 18.36 17.95 -16.96
C ALA A 247 17.83 16.74 -16.18
N LEU A 248 17.26 15.75 -16.87
CA LEU A 248 16.80 14.49 -16.25
C LEU A 248 17.99 13.68 -15.71
N GLN A 249 19.05 13.54 -16.49
CA GLN A 249 20.27 12.82 -16.09
C GLN A 249 20.92 13.41 -14.82
N ASN A 250 20.88 14.73 -14.67
CA ASN A 250 21.48 15.43 -13.54
C ASN A 250 20.58 15.47 -12.29
N ASN A 251 19.40 14.86 -12.34
CA ASN A 251 18.49 14.84 -11.20
C ASN A 251 18.56 13.48 -10.48
N PRO A 252 19.09 13.44 -9.25
CA PRO A 252 19.16 12.20 -8.47
C PRO A 252 17.81 11.75 -7.88
N ASP A 253 16.79 12.62 -7.90
CA ASP A 253 15.50 12.38 -7.27
C ASP A 253 14.38 12.09 -8.30
N LEU A 254 14.69 11.52 -9.48
CA LEU A 254 13.60 11.06 -10.36
C LEU A 254 12.92 9.87 -9.70
N THR A 255 11.60 9.98 -9.57
CA THR A 255 10.75 8.90 -9.07
C THR A 255 9.74 8.57 -10.13
N VAL A 256 9.30 7.32 -10.23
CA VAL A 256 8.24 6.90 -11.16
C VAL A 256 7.10 6.34 -10.32
N TRP A 257 6.00 7.09 -10.22
CA TRP A 257 4.81 6.60 -9.52
C TRP A 257 4.26 5.28 -10.14
N PRO A 258 3.51 4.46 -9.39
CA PRO A 258 3.13 4.63 -8.00
C PRO A 258 4.26 4.37 -7.00
N PHE A 259 5.46 4.03 -7.47
CA PHE A 259 6.60 3.70 -6.63
C PHE A 259 7.49 4.94 -6.39
N TYR A 260 7.18 5.72 -5.36
CA TYR A 260 8.16 6.67 -4.84
C TYR A 260 9.19 5.90 -4.02
N LEU A 261 10.37 5.69 -4.59
CA LEU A 261 11.52 5.02 -3.95
C LEU A 261 12.46 6.09 -3.37
N ASN A 262 13.04 5.81 -2.20
CA ASN A 262 14.06 6.67 -1.60
C ASN A 262 15.36 6.59 -2.40
N SER A 263 15.97 7.74 -2.73
CA SER A 263 17.18 7.84 -3.56
C SER A 263 18.39 7.13 -2.96
N GLU A 264 18.39 6.86 -1.64
CA GLU A 264 19.42 6.07 -0.95
C GLU A 264 19.55 4.63 -1.46
N TYR A 265 18.46 4.03 -1.94
CA TYR A 265 18.42 2.61 -2.31
C TYR A 265 18.29 2.36 -3.80
N LEU A 266 18.54 3.37 -4.65
CA LEU A 266 18.32 3.26 -6.08
C LEU A 266 19.50 3.74 -6.92
N THR A 267 19.56 3.15 -8.11
CA THR A 267 20.34 3.65 -9.24
C THR A 267 19.39 4.09 -10.33
N GLN A 268 19.80 5.12 -11.08
CA GLN A 268 18.98 5.73 -12.11
C GLN A 268 19.81 5.98 -13.36
N THR A 269 19.22 5.67 -14.52
CA THR A 269 19.77 6.04 -15.81
C THR A 269 18.69 6.68 -16.67
N VAL A 270 19.08 7.69 -17.44
CA VAL A 270 18.20 8.34 -18.43
C VAL A 270 18.92 8.37 -19.76
N GLU A 271 18.25 7.87 -20.79
CA GLU A 271 18.77 7.86 -22.16
C GLU A 271 17.73 8.39 -23.14
N ARG A 272 18.24 8.97 -24.24
CA ARG A 272 17.45 9.29 -25.41
C ARG A 272 17.59 8.13 -26.40
N CYS A 273 16.47 7.56 -26.79
CA CYS A 273 16.39 6.47 -27.75
C CYS A 273 16.58 6.96 -29.19
N ASP A 274 16.84 6.04 -30.12
CA ASP A 274 17.00 6.33 -31.56
C ASP A 274 15.74 6.93 -32.19
N ASP A 275 14.56 6.59 -31.65
CA ASP A 275 13.25 7.12 -32.06
C ASP A 275 12.91 8.49 -31.41
N GLU A 276 13.92 9.13 -30.80
CA GLU A 276 13.85 10.39 -30.06
C GLU A 276 13.07 10.35 -28.74
N SER A 277 12.50 9.20 -28.37
CA SER A 277 11.86 8.98 -27.07
C SER A 277 12.87 9.05 -25.92
N VAL A 278 12.36 9.20 -24.70
CA VAL A 278 13.19 9.17 -23.49
C VAL A 278 12.87 7.93 -22.70
N LYS A 279 13.92 7.21 -22.29
CA LYS A 279 13.82 6.05 -21.41
C LYS A 279 14.47 6.36 -20.08
N ILE A 280 13.74 6.08 -19.01
CA ILE A 280 14.18 6.24 -17.62
C ILE A 280 14.17 4.86 -17.00
N THR A 281 15.29 4.45 -16.43
CA THR A 281 15.41 3.19 -15.70
C THR A 281 15.78 3.50 -14.26
N ILE A 282 15.02 2.96 -13.31
CA ILE A 282 15.28 3.00 -11.88
C ILE A 282 15.44 1.56 -11.42
N SER A 283 16.51 1.24 -10.71
CA SER A 283 16.73 -0.08 -10.11
C SER A 283 17.08 0.05 -8.64
N THR A 284 16.54 -0.84 -7.80
CA THR A 284 16.83 -0.85 -6.37
C THR A 284 18.06 -1.68 -6.01
N ASP A 285 18.60 -1.49 -4.80
CA ASP A 285 19.50 -2.47 -4.19
C ASP A 285 18.81 -3.85 -4.15
N GLN A 286 19.54 -4.89 -4.54
CA GLN A 286 19.05 -6.26 -4.58
C GLN A 286 19.04 -6.93 -3.19
N ASN A 287 19.66 -6.32 -2.18
CA ASN A 287 19.69 -6.85 -0.82
C ASN A 287 18.54 -6.35 0.06
N GLU A 288 17.81 -5.32 -0.39
CA GLU A 288 16.73 -4.70 0.36
C GLU A 288 15.37 -5.28 -0.01
N ILE A 289 14.53 -5.48 1.01
CA ILE A 289 13.16 -5.93 0.84
C ILE A 289 12.25 -4.72 0.90
N PHE A 290 11.51 -4.47 -0.16
CA PHE A 290 10.60 -3.34 -0.28
C PHE A 290 9.17 -3.76 -0.01
N MET A 291 8.49 -3.01 0.85
CA MET A 291 7.06 -3.16 1.08
C MET A 291 6.30 -2.37 0.01
N LEU A 292 5.67 -3.07 -0.94
CA LEU A 292 4.94 -2.46 -2.04
C LEU A 292 3.54 -2.02 -1.63
N GLY A 293 2.89 -2.76 -0.73
CA GLY A 293 1.54 -2.45 -0.29
C GLY A 293 0.94 -3.47 0.68
N MET A 294 -0.32 -3.22 1.02
CA MET A 294 -1.16 -4.14 1.79
C MET A 294 -2.24 -4.75 0.91
N GLN A 295 -2.58 -6.01 1.19
CA GLN A 295 -3.88 -6.58 0.86
C GLN A 295 -4.84 -6.27 2.00
N VAL A 296 -6.09 -5.97 1.66
CA VAL A 296 -7.15 -5.67 2.61
C VAL A 296 -8.36 -6.56 2.36
N ALA A 297 -9.10 -6.86 3.41
CA ALA A 297 -10.37 -7.57 3.33
C ALA A 297 -11.49 -6.63 3.77
N SER A 298 -12.60 -6.62 3.02
CA SER A 298 -13.79 -5.88 3.44
C SER A 298 -14.37 -6.51 4.70
N VAL A 299 -14.66 -5.69 5.72
CA VAL A 299 -15.24 -6.18 6.98
C VAL A 299 -16.58 -6.86 6.70
N SER A 300 -17.44 -6.27 5.89
CA SER A 300 -18.72 -6.89 5.52
C SER A 300 -18.53 -8.24 4.82
N GLY A 301 -17.52 -8.38 3.95
CA GLY A 301 -17.25 -9.63 3.24
C GLY A 301 -16.73 -10.74 4.16
N LEU A 302 -15.98 -10.39 5.20
CA LEU A 302 -15.50 -11.34 6.21
C LEU A 302 -16.59 -11.83 7.17
N MET A 303 -17.70 -11.08 7.28
CA MET A 303 -18.77 -11.38 8.24
C MET A 303 -19.92 -12.18 7.62
N ASN A 304 -20.01 -12.25 6.29
CA ASN A 304 -21.06 -12.98 5.57
C ASN A 304 -20.82 -14.50 5.53
#